data_AF-A0A328KP31-F1
#
_entry.id   AF-A0A328KP31-F1
#
_cell.length_a   1.000
_cell.length_b   1.000
_cell.length_c   1.000
_cell.angle_alpha   90.00
_cell.angle_beta   90.00
_cell.angle_gamma   90.00
#
_symmetry.space_group_name_H-M   'P 1'
#
loop_
_entity.id
_entity.type
_entity.pdbx_description
1 polymer ?
#
loop_
_entity_poly.entity_id
_entity_poly.type
_entity_poly.pdbx_seq_one_letter_code
_entity_poly.pdbx_strand_id
1 'polypeptide(L)'
;MRQINVEGCIDRKQLRFMGEAAAYAHIALADAIAASGWAPEQVSHPRTGLIMGSGGGSPANQIEAADILRSKGIRRVGPYQVTRCMSSTVSACLSTNF
;
A
#
# COMPACT_ATOMS: atom_id res chain seq x y z
N MET A 1 -9.68 -19.44 -0.28
CA MET A 1 -8.87 -18.20 -0.12
C MET A 1 -9.23 -17.59 1.22
N ARG A 2 -8.28 -17.22 2.07
CA ARG A 2 -8.56 -16.61 3.38
C ARG A 2 -9.22 -15.23 3.15
N GLN A 3 -10.39 -15.00 3.75
CA GLN A 3 -11.03 -13.69 3.71
C GLN A 3 -10.39 -12.81 4.79
N ILE A 4 -9.74 -11.72 4.38
CA ILE A 4 -9.03 -10.79 5.27
C ILE A 4 -9.83 -9.49 5.32
N ASN A 5 -10.18 -9.03 6.52
CA ASN A 5 -10.78 -7.72 6.74
C ASN A 5 -9.67 -6.66 6.79
N VAL A 6 -9.36 -6.06 5.64
CA VAL A 6 -8.26 -5.09 5.50
C VAL A 6 -8.49 -3.86 6.38
N GLU A 7 -9.72 -3.35 6.41
CA GLU A 7 -10.10 -2.16 7.21
C GLU A 7 -9.95 -2.38 8.72
N GLY A 8 -10.04 -3.63 9.18
CA GLY A 8 -9.78 -4.01 10.57
C GLY A 8 -8.31 -4.19 10.91
N CYS A 9 -7.42 -4.29 9.91
CA CYS A 9 -6.00 -4.58 10.10
C CYS A 9 -5.07 -3.38 9.90
N ILE A 10 -5.52 -2.32 9.21
CA ILE A 10 -4.66 -1.18 8.82
C ILE A 10 -5.31 0.13 9.28
N ASP A 11 -4.52 1.03 9.86
CA ASP A 11 -5.00 2.37 10.20
C ASP A 11 -5.53 3.10 8.95
N ARG A 12 -6.69 3.73 9.10
CA ARG A 12 -7.40 4.41 8.00
C ARG A 12 -6.54 5.48 7.31
N LYS A 13 -5.64 6.16 8.03
CA LYS A 13 -4.76 7.20 7.44
C LYS A 13 -3.68 6.57 6.57
N GLN A 14 -3.22 5.36 6.88
CA GLN A 14 -2.27 4.63 6.04
C GLN A 14 -2.99 4.03 4.82
N LEU A 15 -4.14 3.41 5.03
CA LEU A 15 -4.91 2.71 3.99
C LEU A 15 -5.32 3.63 2.81
N ARG A 16 -5.49 4.93 3.04
CA ARG A 16 -5.86 5.89 1.97
C ARG A 16 -4.84 5.92 0.81
N PHE A 17 -3.59 5.59 1.06
CA PHE A 17 -2.54 5.58 0.02
C PHE A 17 -2.41 4.26 -0.73
N MET A 18 -3.03 3.19 -0.23
CA MET A 18 -2.82 1.82 -0.69
C MET A 18 -3.88 1.36 -1.68
N GLY A 19 -3.44 0.75 -2.78
CA GLY A 19 -4.26 -0.22 -3.53
C GLY A 19 -4.22 -1.59 -2.84
N GLU A 20 -4.98 -2.56 -3.34
CA GLU A 20 -5.09 -3.90 -2.71
C GLU A 20 -3.74 -4.59 -2.50
N ALA A 21 -2.86 -4.55 -3.51
CA ALA A 21 -1.54 -5.19 -3.41
C ALA A 21 -0.71 -4.63 -2.25
N ALA A 22 -0.69 -3.31 -2.06
CA ALA A 22 0.03 -2.67 -0.97
C ALA A 22 -0.63 -2.97 0.40
N ALA A 23 -1.96 -3.04 0.45
CA ALA A 23 -2.68 -3.37 1.68
C ALA A 23 -2.42 -4.81 2.15
N TYR A 24 -2.51 -5.79 1.25
CA TYR A 24 -2.19 -7.18 1.60
C TYR A 24 -0.72 -7.35 1.97
N ALA A 25 0.19 -6.67 1.26
CA ALA A 25 1.61 -6.70 1.58
C ALA A 25 1.93 -6.05 2.94
N HIS A 26 1.18 -5.02 3.35
CA HIS A 26 1.32 -4.40 4.66
C HIS A 26 0.98 -5.39 5.78
N ILE A 27 -0.13 -6.12 5.65
CA ILE A 27 -0.54 -7.12 6.62
C ILE A 27 0.49 -8.25 6.69
N ALA A 28 0.96 -8.73 5.53
CA ALA A 28 1.98 -9.77 5.46
C ALA A 28 3.31 -9.33 6.10
N LEU A 29 3.73 -8.08 5.90
CA LEU A 29 4.96 -7.54 6.50
C LEU A 29 4.82 -7.38 8.02
N ALA A 30 3.66 -6.91 8.49
CA ALA A 30 3.39 -6.82 9.92
C ALA A 30 3.47 -8.21 10.59
N ASP A 31 2.84 -9.22 9.99
CA ASP A 31 2.92 -10.61 10.46
C ASP A 31 4.36 -11.14 10.43
N ALA A 32 5.14 -10.83 9.39
CA ALA A 32 6.53 -11.27 9.25
C ALA A 32 7.47 -10.62 10.30
N ILE A 33 7.28 -9.34 10.59
CA ILE A 33 8.03 -8.63 11.65
C ILE A 33 7.68 -9.20 13.03
N ALA A 34 6.40 -9.45 13.29
CA ALA A 34 5.97 -10.05 14.55
C ALA A 34 6.56 -11.46 14.73
N ALA A 35 6.61 -12.25 13.66
CA ALA A 35 7.18 -13.59 13.67
C ALA A 35 8.72 -13.62 13.78
N SER A 36 9.42 -12.57 13.30
CA SER A 36 10.89 -12.52 13.36
C SER A 36 11.43 -12.21 14.75
N GLY A 37 10.60 -11.65 15.64
CA GLY A 37 11.01 -11.19 16.96
C GLY A 37 11.93 -9.96 16.92
N TRP A 38 11.97 -9.23 15.81
CA TRP A 38 12.77 -8.01 15.68
C TRP A 38 12.18 -6.89 16.53
N ALA A 39 13.07 -6.16 17.20
CA ALA A 39 12.71 -4.91 17.84
C ALA A 39 12.41 -3.81 16.78
N PRO A 40 11.57 -2.81 17.09
CA PRO A 40 11.24 -1.73 16.15
C PRO A 40 12.47 -1.02 15.58
N GLU A 41 13.53 -0.87 16.37
CA GLU A 41 14.79 -0.21 15.99
C GLU A 41 15.62 -1.04 14.99
N GLN A 42 15.32 -2.34 14.86
CA GLN A 42 15.93 -3.19 13.85
C GLN A 42 15.17 -3.11 12.52
N VAL A 43 13.86 -2.85 12.56
CA VAL A 43 13.04 -2.62 11.37
C VAL A 43 13.38 -1.26 10.77
N SER A 44 13.37 -0.21 11.59
CA SER A 44 13.68 1.16 11.17
C SER A 44 15.13 1.50 11.48
N HIS A 45 16.05 1.11 10.59
CA HIS A 45 17.50 1.29 10.78
C HIS A 45 18.20 1.63 9.45
N PRO A 46 19.26 2.46 9.42
CA PRO A 46 20.04 2.74 8.21
C PRO A 46 20.71 1.52 7.53
N ARG A 47 20.68 0.36 8.19
CA ARG A 47 21.23 -0.92 7.69
C ARG A 47 20.14 -1.93 7.32
N THR A 48 18.87 -1.55 7.48
CA THR A 48 17.70 -2.34 7.12
C THR A 48 17.04 -1.68 5.92
N GLY A 49 16.65 -2.48 4.93
CA GLY A 49 16.05 -1.98 3.70
C GLY A 49 14.94 -2.90 3.22
N LEU A 50 14.14 -2.40 2.28
CA LEU A 50 12.98 -3.10 1.76
C LEU A 50 13.01 -3.10 0.22
N ILE A 51 12.96 -4.29 -0.37
CA ILE A 51 12.74 -4.48 -1.81
C ILE A 51 11.45 -5.28 -1.94
N MET A 52 10.40 -4.61 -2.38
CA MET A 52 9.07 -5.18 -2.54
C MET A 52 8.49 -4.71 -3.87
N GLY A 53 7.73 -5.57 -4.53
CA GLY A 53 7.11 -5.25 -5.81
C GLY A 53 5.75 -5.91 -5.96
N SER A 54 4.98 -5.37 -6.89
CA SER A 54 3.81 -6.00 -7.47
C SER A 54 4.07 -6.21 -8.96
N GLY A 55 3.50 -7.26 -9.57
CA GLY A 55 3.71 -7.57 -10.98
C GLY A 55 3.35 -6.42 -11.94
N GLY A 56 2.53 -5.47 -11.49
CA GLY A 56 2.27 -4.17 -12.13
C GLY A 56 1.87 -3.13 -11.07
N GLY A 57 1.31 -2.00 -11.49
CA GLY A 57 0.65 -1.05 -10.59
C GLY A 57 -0.69 -1.59 -10.06
N SER A 58 -1.70 -0.73 -9.97
CA SER A 58 -3.08 -1.13 -9.69
C SER A 58 -3.98 -0.83 -10.89
N PRO A 59 -4.18 -1.79 -11.83
CA PRO A 59 -5.06 -1.59 -12.98
C PRO A 59 -6.47 -1.14 -12.58
N ALA A 60 -7.01 -1.69 -11.50
CA ALA A 60 -8.32 -1.32 -10.98
C ALA A 60 -8.38 0.17 -10.59
N ASN A 61 -7.42 0.66 -9.81
CA ASN A 61 -7.39 2.08 -9.44
C ASN A 61 -7.05 3.00 -10.61
N GLN A 62 -6.24 2.54 -11.58
CA GLN A 62 -5.94 3.30 -12.79
C GLN A 62 -7.20 3.53 -13.64
N ILE A 63 -7.99 2.47 -13.84
CA ILE A 63 -9.26 2.53 -14.58
C ILE A 63 -10.26 3.41 -13.82
N GLU A 64 -10.42 3.21 -12.51
CA GLU A 64 -11.31 4.03 -11.68
C GLU A 64 -10.94 5.52 -11.74
N ALA A 65 -9.65 5.85 -11.62
CA ALA A 65 -9.16 7.23 -11.71
C ALA A 65 -9.44 7.84 -13.09
N ALA A 66 -9.24 7.08 -14.17
CA ALA A 66 -9.55 7.51 -15.53
C ALA A 66 -11.05 7.72 -15.75
N ASP A 67 -11.90 6.84 -15.20
CA ASP A 67 -13.37 6.97 -15.26
C ASP A 67 -13.86 8.21 -14.52
N ILE A 68 -13.33 8.47 -13.32
CA ILE A 68 -13.65 9.66 -12.56
C ILE A 68 -13.21 10.92 -13.29
N LEU A 69 -12.01 10.91 -13.89
CA LEU A 69 -11.52 12.02 -14.68
C LEU A 69 -12.46 12.33 -15.86
N ARG A 70 -12.87 11.31 -16.62
CA ARG A 70 -13.77 11.46 -17.77
C ARG A 70 -15.16 11.96 -17.38
N SER A 71 -15.71 11.42 -16.29
CA SER A 71 -17.12 11.66 -15.91
C SER A 71 -17.33 12.86 -14.99
N LYS A 72 -16.34 13.20 -14.15
CA LYS A 72 -16.50 14.19 -13.07
C LYS A 72 -15.36 15.22 -12.98
N GLY A 73 -14.33 15.09 -13.83
CA GLY A 73 -13.20 16.02 -13.91
C GLY A 73 -12.12 15.81 -12.85
N ILE A 74 -10.98 16.48 -13.06
CA ILE A 74 -9.74 16.27 -12.30
C ILE A 74 -9.88 16.46 -10.78
N ARG A 75 -10.72 17.40 -10.34
CA ARG A 75 -10.96 17.67 -8.91
C ARG A 75 -11.53 16.47 -8.16
N ARG A 76 -12.16 15.52 -8.86
CA ARG A 76 -12.80 14.34 -8.24
C ARG A 76 -11.91 13.10 -8.19
N VAL A 77 -10.81 13.06 -8.94
CA VAL A 77 -9.87 11.93 -8.96
C VAL A 77 -9.27 11.69 -7.56
N GLY A 78 -9.04 12.76 -6.82
CA GLY A 78 -8.52 12.71 -5.46
C GLY A 78 -6.99 12.62 -5.41
N PRO A 79 -6.37 13.10 -4.31
CA PRO A 79 -4.91 13.27 -4.24
C PRO A 79 -4.13 11.96 -4.02
N TYR A 80 -4.82 10.85 -3.73
CA TYR A 80 -4.16 9.59 -3.36
C TYR A 80 -4.00 8.59 -4.52
N GLN A 81 -4.47 8.92 -5.72
CA GLN A 81 -4.45 7.96 -6.84
C GLN A 81 -3.04 7.65 -7.31
N VAL A 82 -2.09 8.59 -7.22
CA VAL A 82 -0.70 8.35 -7.64
C VAL A 82 -0.09 7.20 -6.84
N THR A 83 -0.19 7.24 -5.51
CA THR A 83 0.40 6.19 -4.65
C THR A 83 -0.31 4.85 -4.82
N ARG A 84 -1.61 4.85 -5.16
CA ARG A 84 -2.39 3.64 -5.43
C ARG A 84 -2.05 3.03 -6.80
N CYS A 85 -1.69 3.84 -7.79
CA CYS A 85 -1.56 3.40 -9.18
C CYS A 85 -0.12 3.08 -9.60
N MET A 86 0.88 3.72 -8.99
CA MET A 86 2.28 3.56 -9.40
C MET A 86 2.77 2.12 -9.19
N SER A 87 3.66 1.63 -10.06
CA SER A 87 4.21 0.27 -9.97
C SER A 87 5.04 0.03 -8.69
N SER A 88 5.54 1.09 -8.07
CA SER A 88 6.23 1.07 -6.78
C SER A 88 5.30 1.19 -5.56
N THR A 89 3.97 1.07 -5.74
CA THR A 89 2.99 1.26 -4.65
C THR A 89 3.33 0.46 -3.41
N VAL A 90 3.72 -0.80 -3.57
CA VAL A 90 4.05 -1.69 -2.46
C VAL A 90 5.28 -1.18 -1.70
N SER A 91 6.43 -1.02 -2.37
CA SER A 91 7.66 -0.57 -1.68
C SER A 91 7.48 0.81 -1.06
N ALA A 92 6.89 1.77 -1.77
CA ALA A 92 6.72 3.12 -1.25
C ALA A 92 5.79 3.19 -0.03
N CYS A 93 4.64 2.49 -0.07
CA CYS A 93 3.71 2.48 1.07
C CYS A 93 4.32 1.78 2.28
N LEU A 94 5.03 0.67 2.08
CA LEU A 94 5.59 -0.09 3.19
C LEU A 94 6.82 0.59 3.80
N SER A 95 7.77 1.07 2.99
CA SER A 95 8.95 1.80 3.49
C SER A 95 8.61 3.12 4.17
N THR A 96 7.41 3.67 3.94
CA THR A 96 6.94 4.88 4.65
C THR A 96 6.30 4.54 5.99
N ASN A 97 5.73 3.33 6.12
CA ASN A 97 4.93 2.93 7.28
C ASN A 97 5.72 2.15 8.34
N PHE A 98 6.85 1.55 7.97
CA PHE A 98 7.74 0.74 8.80
C PHE A 98 9.15 1.35 8.78
#